data_AF-A0A835UNG1-F1
#
_entry.id   AF-A0A835UNG1-F1
#
_cell.length_a   1.000
_cell.length_b   1.000
_cell.length_c   1.000
_cell.angle_alpha   90.00
_cell.angle_beta   90.00
_cell.angle_gamma   90.00
#
_symmetry.space_group_name_H-M   'P 1'
#
loop_
_entity.id
_entity.type
_entity.pdbx_description
1 polymer ?
#
loop_
_entity_poly.entity_id
_entity_poly.type
_entity_poly.pdbx_seq_one_letter_code
_entity_poly.pdbx_strand_id
1 'polypeptide(L)'
;MSWIEQRVAVRALGHLASFDETFPAVARHGNELVPLAMRVAATCLRTVYEDFIVVETLQQNKGGKMRRKYQRELLTRGLGNGEMETRKAEEWASQLQCWSIYLLGCFAWRDASWHCLICKDEAFLKDLCNMWGGVANGDSPAGVGLMRILCRSELGRKAVSDCADAIESLCNLARSTDDWQYMGIDCLLLLLEDPAARRRVLPFAAPCLADLIELRKLGKRTNLGDAILKSLWPEVKEMWERRRMEERMSEDETAARREAATGKKKEGNRRFWAGEVKEAMEKYGEALKLCPLKRKNERMVLYSNRAQCQLLLGDADAAISDATRALSLSTPVNSHRKSLWRRAQAYDMKGMAKESMIDCLTLVNGAWFGVGRGKKKKKSNNVPYSVARMISKQISRAGLFASVGEFTKEKAAEGSVEFGMGEEER
;
A
#
# COMPACT_ATOMS: atom_id res chain seq x y z
N MET A 1 14.58 24.83 -15.07
CA MET A 1 13.70 25.14 -13.94
C MET A 1 14.20 24.43 -12.69
N SER A 2 14.20 25.09 -11.55
CA SER A 2 14.44 24.43 -10.25
C SER A 2 13.25 23.53 -9.86
N TRP A 3 13.46 22.58 -8.93
CA TRP A 3 12.40 21.70 -8.45
C TRP A 3 11.23 22.46 -7.80
N ILE A 4 11.50 23.63 -7.21
CA ILE A 4 10.46 24.53 -6.67
C ILE A 4 9.62 25.13 -7.80
N GLU A 5 10.25 25.60 -8.89
CA GLU A 5 9.54 26.12 -10.06
C GLU A 5 8.73 25.01 -10.74
N GLN A 6 9.29 23.79 -10.86
CA GLN A 6 8.57 22.63 -11.39
C GLN A 6 7.32 22.33 -10.57
N ARG A 7 7.41 22.38 -9.23
CA ARG A 7 6.27 22.19 -8.33
C ARG A 7 5.16 23.20 -8.58
N VAL A 8 5.49 24.47 -8.77
CA VAL A 8 4.48 25.50 -9.09
C VAL A 8 3.88 25.27 -10.47
N ALA A 9 4.72 25.02 -11.48
CA ALA A 9 4.28 24.82 -12.87
C ALA A 9 3.36 23.61 -13.00
N VAL A 10 3.75 22.45 -12.46
CA VAL A 10 2.95 21.21 -12.51
C VAL A 10 1.62 21.38 -11.79
N ARG A 11 1.58 22.09 -10.65
CA ARG A 11 0.32 22.40 -9.96
C ARG A 11 -0.61 23.24 -10.83
N ALA A 12 -0.08 24.30 -11.44
CA ALA A 12 -0.87 25.18 -12.31
C ALA A 12 -1.40 24.42 -13.54
N LEU A 13 -0.53 23.65 -14.21
CA LEU A 13 -0.90 22.83 -15.36
C LEU A 13 -1.91 21.74 -14.99
N GLY A 14 -1.75 21.08 -13.84
CA GLY A 14 -2.70 20.09 -13.34
C GLY A 14 -4.07 20.70 -13.08
N HIS A 15 -4.12 21.88 -12.48
CA HIS A 15 -5.36 22.61 -12.27
C HIS A 15 -6.04 22.94 -13.61
N LEU A 16 -5.31 23.51 -14.57
CA LEU A 16 -5.84 23.80 -15.92
C LEU A 16 -6.29 22.52 -16.65
N ALA A 17 -5.51 21.43 -16.59
CA ALA A 17 -5.88 20.16 -17.23
C ALA A 17 -7.12 19.50 -16.61
N SER A 18 -7.49 19.89 -15.38
CA SER A 18 -8.64 19.32 -14.68
C SER A 18 -9.99 19.84 -15.17
N PHE A 19 -10.08 21.02 -15.79
CA PHE A 19 -11.33 21.60 -16.29
C PHE A 19 -11.54 21.35 -17.78
N ASP A 20 -12.80 21.12 -18.17
CA ASP A 20 -13.17 20.82 -19.55
C ASP A 20 -12.85 21.98 -20.50
N GLU A 21 -13.05 23.23 -20.03
CA GLU A 21 -12.87 24.43 -20.82
C GLU A 21 -11.40 24.75 -21.11
N THR A 22 -10.49 24.40 -20.18
CA THR A 22 -9.06 24.75 -20.29
C THR A 22 -8.20 23.57 -20.74
N PHE A 23 -8.67 22.33 -20.60
CA PHE A 23 -7.94 21.14 -21.03
C PHE A 23 -7.50 21.19 -22.50
N PRO A 24 -8.33 21.59 -23.50
CA PRO A 24 -7.88 21.63 -24.90
C PRO A 24 -6.67 22.53 -25.15
N ALA A 25 -6.50 23.60 -24.37
CA ALA A 25 -5.31 24.45 -24.45
C ALA A 25 -4.06 23.74 -23.93
N VAL A 26 -4.18 23.01 -22.82
CA VAL A 26 -3.08 22.23 -22.24
C VAL A 26 -2.74 21.02 -23.12
N ALA A 27 -3.76 20.33 -23.65
CA ALA A 27 -3.62 19.12 -24.46
C ALA A 27 -2.86 19.35 -25.77
N ARG A 28 -2.90 20.56 -26.34
CA ARG A 28 -2.09 20.97 -27.50
C ARG A 28 -0.59 20.79 -27.27
N HIS A 29 -0.14 20.86 -26.01
CA HIS A 29 1.26 20.66 -25.62
C HIS A 29 1.50 19.26 -25.01
N GLY A 30 0.53 18.34 -25.09
CA GLY A 30 0.57 17.04 -24.42
C GLY A 30 1.76 16.16 -24.78
N ASN A 31 2.21 16.19 -26.03
CA ASN A 31 3.38 15.41 -26.50
C ASN A 31 4.68 15.78 -25.79
N GLU A 32 4.81 17.03 -25.31
CA GLU A 32 5.94 17.49 -24.52
C GLU A 32 5.66 17.38 -23.01
N LEU A 33 4.45 17.75 -22.60
CA LEU A 33 4.07 17.80 -21.19
C LEU A 33 4.02 16.41 -20.54
N VAL A 34 3.49 15.40 -21.23
CA VAL A 34 3.35 14.04 -20.67
C VAL A 34 4.72 13.41 -20.37
N PRO A 35 5.70 13.37 -21.30
CA PRO A 35 7.02 12.82 -21.00
C PRO A 35 7.78 13.63 -19.93
N LEU A 36 7.60 14.95 -19.90
CA LEU A 36 8.19 15.79 -18.84
C LEU A 36 7.58 15.47 -17.47
N ALA A 37 6.25 15.35 -17.38
CA ALA A 37 5.58 15.00 -16.14
C ALA A 37 5.96 13.60 -15.64
N MET A 38 6.10 12.61 -16.54
CA MET A 38 6.62 11.27 -16.20
C MET A 38 8.02 11.37 -15.60
N ARG A 39 8.93 12.10 -16.27
CA ARG A 39 10.31 12.30 -15.80
C ARG A 39 10.35 12.98 -14.44
N VAL A 40 9.56 14.04 -14.24
CA VAL A 40 9.50 14.74 -12.95
C VAL A 40 8.95 13.82 -11.86
N ALA A 41 7.87 13.09 -12.11
CA ALA A 41 7.31 12.14 -11.15
C ALA A 41 8.34 11.07 -10.72
N ALA A 42 9.10 10.52 -11.67
CA ALA A 42 10.12 9.49 -11.41
C ALA A 42 11.36 10.04 -10.68
N THR A 43 11.79 11.28 -10.98
CA THR A 43 13.09 11.78 -10.51
C THR A 43 13.03 12.79 -9.37
N CYS A 44 11.87 13.40 -9.10
CA CYS A 44 11.76 14.53 -8.18
C CYS A 44 12.27 14.26 -6.76
N LEU A 45 12.03 13.06 -6.20
CA LEU A 45 12.52 12.71 -4.86
C LEU A 45 14.05 12.70 -4.83
N ARG A 46 14.69 12.09 -5.84
CA ARG A 46 16.15 12.07 -5.99
C ARG A 46 16.70 13.48 -6.17
N THR A 47 16.10 14.27 -7.07
CA THR A 47 16.53 15.65 -7.33
C THR A 47 16.47 16.50 -6.06
N VAL A 48 15.38 16.42 -5.29
CA VAL A 48 15.27 17.19 -4.05
C VAL A 48 16.27 16.70 -3.01
N TYR A 49 16.47 15.39 -2.91
CA TYR A 49 17.45 14.82 -1.98
C TYR A 49 18.88 15.28 -2.31
N GLU A 50 19.33 15.11 -3.55
CA GLU A 50 20.68 15.47 -3.99
C GLU A 50 20.92 16.98 -3.95
N ASP A 51 19.98 17.77 -4.50
CA ASP A 51 20.16 19.22 -4.65
C ASP A 51 19.93 20.02 -3.35
N PHE A 52 19.21 19.44 -2.38
CA PHE A 52 18.78 20.16 -1.17
C PHE A 52 19.16 19.44 0.13
N ILE A 53 18.99 18.12 0.23
CA ILE A 53 19.26 17.37 1.48
C ILE A 53 20.75 17.06 1.64
N VAL A 54 21.39 16.41 0.65
CA VAL A 54 22.81 16.01 0.70
C VAL A 54 23.75 17.21 0.78
N VAL A 55 23.33 18.34 0.21
CA VAL A 55 24.03 19.63 0.32
C VAL A 55 24.19 20.10 1.78
N GLU A 56 23.40 19.59 2.72
CA GLU A 56 23.58 19.80 4.17
C GLU A 56 24.62 18.87 4.80
N THR A 57 24.71 17.61 4.37
CA THR A 57 25.60 16.60 4.98
C THR A 57 27.08 16.86 4.66
N LEU A 58 27.38 17.42 3.48
CA LEU A 58 28.72 17.87 3.09
C LEU A 58 29.18 19.14 3.84
N GLN A 59 28.29 19.82 4.57
CA GLN A 59 28.61 21.03 5.32
C GLN A 59 29.40 20.75 6.60
N GLN A 60 29.20 19.58 7.23
CA GLN A 60 29.93 19.25 8.46
C GLN A 60 31.43 19.01 8.20
N ASN A 61 31.85 18.76 6.94
CA ASN A 61 33.19 18.25 6.69
C ASN A 61 34.12 19.06 5.77
N LYS A 62 33.71 20.05 4.94
CA LYS A 62 34.68 20.86 4.12
C LYS A 62 34.00 21.93 3.23
N GLY A 63 33.57 23.07 3.80
CA GLY A 63 33.32 24.30 3.02
C GLY A 63 32.45 24.18 1.74
N GLY A 64 31.48 23.25 1.71
CA GLY A 64 30.69 22.94 0.52
C GLY A 64 29.65 24.00 0.14
N LYS A 65 29.13 23.93 -1.10
CA LYS A 65 28.06 24.80 -1.61
C LYS A 65 26.88 24.85 -0.62
N MET A 66 26.43 26.03 -0.22
CA MET A 66 25.30 26.20 0.69
C MET A 66 23.96 25.83 0.02
N ARG A 67 23.00 25.31 0.80
CA ARG A 67 21.57 25.28 0.39
C ARG A 67 21.20 26.67 -0.14
N ARG A 68 20.64 26.72 -1.35
CA ARG A 68 20.33 28.00 -2.00
C ARG A 68 19.40 28.81 -1.10
N LYS A 69 19.80 30.03 -0.74
CA LYS A 69 19.08 30.90 0.21
C LYS A 69 17.59 31.05 -0.15
N TYR A 70 17.29 31.29 -1.43
CA TYR A 70 15.91 31.43 -1.90
C TYR A 70 15.05 30.17 -1.66
N GLN A 71 15.63 28.97 -1.75
CA GLN A 71 14.88 27.73 -1.55
C GLN A 71 14.51 27.54 -0.09
N ARG A 72 15.45 27.84 0.82
CA ARG A 72 15.21 27.84 2.27
C ARG A 72 14.15 28.85 2.65
N GLU A 73 14.30 30.10 2.20
CA GLU A 73 13.35 31.17 2.48
C GLU A 73 11.94 30.86 1.96
N LEU A 74 11.80 30.21 0.80
CA LEU A 74 10.49 29.78 0.30
C LEU A 74 9.88 28.62 1.11
N LEU A 75 10.70 27.66 1.56
CA LEU A 75 10.24 26.49 2.31
C LEU A 75 9.80 26.84 3.72
N THR A 76 10.57 27.69 4.41
CA THR A 76 10.44 27.95 5.83
C THR A 76 10.04 29.39 6.16
N ARG A 77 9.93 30.28 5.16
CA ARG A 77 9.73 31.73 5.34
C ARG A 77 10.79 32.37 6.23
N GLY A 78 12.01 31.80 6.23
CA GLY A 78 13.11 32.24 7.09
C GLY A 78 13.04 31.75 8.54
N LEU A 79 12.09 30.85 8.86
CA LEU A 79 11.87 30.32 10.21
C LEU A 79 12.13 28.81 10.25
N GLY A 80 13.23 28.37 10.84
CA GLY A 80 13.44 26.94 11.08
C GLY A 80 14.90 26.52 11.25
N ASN A 81 15.09 25.32 11.77
CA ASN A 81 16.37 24.61 11.80
C ASN A 81 16.48 23.64 10.60
N GLY A 82 17.66 23.03 10.40
CA GLY A 82 17.90 22.09 9.29
C GLY A 82 16.93 20.90 9.23
N GLU A 83 16.41 20.45 10.38
CA GLU A 83 15.40 19.40 10.48
C GLU A 83 14.05 19.84 9.89
N MET A 84 13.59 21.05 10.21
CA MET A 84 12.37 21.62 9.63
C MET A 84 12.50 21.81 8.12
N GLU A 85 13.65 22.30 7.65
CA GLU A 85 13.95 22.42 6.22
C GLU A 85 13.87 21.07 5.51
N THR A 86 14.47 20.03 6.09
CA THR A 86 14.46 18.66 5.56
C THR A 86 13.05 18.10 5.47
N ARG A 87 12.25 18.23 6.55
CA ARG A 87 10.86 17.77 6.57
C ARG A 87 10.00 18.50 5.53
N LYS A 88 10.20 19.81 5.37
CA LYS A 88 9.47 20.61 4.37
C LYS A 88 9.89 20.26 2.94
N ALA A 89 11.16 19.97 2.71
CA ALA A 89 11.64 19.49 1.43
C ALA A 89 11.03 18.12 1.08
N GLU A 90 10.96 17.18 2.02
CA GLU A 90 10.28 15.88 1.82
C GLU A 90 8.80 16.06 1.46
N GLU A 91 8.08 16.92 2.21
CA GLU A 91 6.68 17.24 1.94
C GLU A 91 6.49 17.81 0.52
N TRP A 92 7.33 18.77 0.12
CA TRP A 92 7.23 19.39 -1.21
C TRP A 92 7.67 18.45 -2.34
N ALA A 93 8.65 17.59 -2.11
CA ALA A 93 9.05 16.55 -3.06
C ALA A 93 7.90 15.58 -3.31
N SER A 94 7.22 15.15 -2.24
CA SER A 94 6.00 14.33 -2.37
C SER A 94 4.91 15.05 -3.14
N GLN A 95 4.65 16.34 -2.84
CA GLN A 95 3.65 17.12 -3.57
C GLN A 95 3.98 17.25 -5.05
N LEU A 96 5.25 17.49 -5.38
CA LEU A 96 5.73 17.53 -6.76
C LEU A 96 5.47 16.20 -7.48
N GLN A 97 5.77 15.06 -6.84
CA GLN A 97 5.48 13.73 -7.40
C GLN A 97 3.97 13.55 -7.62
N CYS A 98 3.17 13.74 -6.58
CA CYS A 98 1.72 13.55 -6.63
C CYS A 98 1.04 14.47 -7.65
N TRP A 99 1.45 15.73 -7.77
CA TRP A 99 0.88 16.66 -8.77
C TRP A 99 1.31 16.32 -10.19
N SER A 100 2.52 15.76 -10.37
CA SER A 100 2.98 15.28 -11.67
C SER A 100 2.14 14.08 -12.11
N ILE A 101 1.90 13.13 -11.22
CA ILE A 101 1.01 11.99 -11.47
C ILE A 101 -0.44 12.46 -11.70
N TYR A 102 -0.91 13.46 -10.95
CA TYR A 102 -2.24 14.03 -11.13
C TYR A 102 -2.41 14.62 -12.54
N LEU A 103 -1.42 15.39 -13.01
CA LEU A 103 -1.42 15.92 -14.38
C LEU A 103 -1.50 14.80 -15.41
N LEU A 104 -0.69 13.74 -15.27
CA LEU A 104 -0.77 12.55 -16.12
C LEU A 104 -2.15 11.89 -16.07
N GLY A 105 -2.74 11.83 -14.87
CA GLY A 105 -4.10 11.33 -14.66
C GLY A 105 -5.15 12.14 -15.40
N CYS A 106 -5.03 13.47 -15.46
CA CYS A 106 -5.93 14.32 -16.24
C CYS A 106 -5.87 13.98 -17.73
N PHE A 107 -4.67 13.80 -18.29
CA PHE A 107 -4.49 13.40 -19.69
C PHE A 107 -5.07 12.01 -19.96
N ALA A 108 -4.66 11.01 -19.18
CA ALA A 108 -5.09 9.62 -19.35
C ALA A 108 -6.59 9.42 -19.13
N TRP A 109 -7.20 10.16 -18.19
CA TRP A 109 -8.64 10.05 -17.93
C TRP A 109 -9.49 10.55 -19.10
N ARG A 110 -9.05 11.64 -19.72
CA ARG A 110 -9.82 12.36 -20.75
C ARG A 110 -9.68 11.74 -22.13
N ASP A 111 -8.49 11.23 -22.46
CA ASP A 111 -8.24 10.61 -23.75
C ASP A 111 -7.29 9.41 -23.60
N ALA A 112 -7.80 8.23 -23.99
CA ALA A 112 -7.06 6.98 -23.92
C ALA A 112 -5.88 6.93 -24.91
N SER A 113 -5.81 7.83 -25.90
CA SER A 113 -4.66 7.94 -26.81
C SER A 113 -3.36 8.19 -26.05
N TRP A 114 -3.40 8.92 -24.93
CA TRP A 114 -2.23 9.19 -24.09
C TRP A 114 -1.68 7.94 -23.37
N HIS A 115 -2.46 6.86 -23.28
CA HIS A 115 -1.98 5.62 -22.67
C HIS A 115 -0.80 5.04 -23.45
N CYS A 116 -0.74 5.23 -24.78
CA CYS A 116 0.38 4.74 -25.59
C CYS A 116 1.70 5.40 -25.20
N LEU A 117 1.67 6.67 -24.78
CA LEU A 117 2.85 7.42 -24.39
C LEU A 117 3.28 7.07 -22.96
N ILE A 118 2.32 6.98 -22.03
CA ILE A 118 2.58 6.66 -20.63
C ILE A 118 3.07 5.21 -20.47
N CYS A 119 2.42 4.26 -21.15
CA CYS A 119 2.73 2.84 -21.01
C CYS A 119 3.93 2.37 -21.85
N LYS A 120 4.49 3.22 -22.72
CA LYS A 120 5.68 2.89 -23.51
C LYS A 120 6.94 2.79 -22.67
N ASP A 121 6.99 3.52 -21.56
CA ASP A 121 8.13 3.52 -20.65
C ASP A 121 7.90 2.49 -19.53
N GLU A 122 8.47 1.30 -19.70
CA GLU A 122 8.38 0.21 -18.73
C GLU A 122 9.02 0.57 -17.38
N ALA A 123 10.10 1.34 -17.40
CA ALA A 123 10.77 1.79 -16.18
C ALA A 123 9.88 2.75 -15.39
N PHE A 124 9.18 3.66 -16.09
CA PHE A 124 8.20 4.53 -15.44
C PHE A 124 7.06 3.73 -14.81
N LEU A 125 6.54 2.69 -15.46
CA LEU A 125 5.49 1.85 -14.89
C LEU A 125 5.97 1.13 -13.63
N LYS A 126 7.20 0.62 -13.62
CA LYS A 126 7.80 0.02 -12.42
C LYS A 126 7.89 1.03 -11.27
N ASP A 127 8.39 2.25 -11.54
CA ASP A 127 8.49 3.30 -10.53
C ASP A 127 7.11 3.73 -10.03
N LEU A 128 6.13 3.86 -10.93
CA LEU A 128 4.77 4.31 -10.63
C LEU A 128 4.12 3.48 -9.52
N CYS A 129 4.41 2.18 -9.48
CA CYS A 129 3.88 1.24 -8.49
C CYS A 129 4.36 1.52 -7.06
N ASN A 130 5.48 2.23 -6.93
CA ASN A 130 6.09 2.62 -5.66
C ASN A 130 5.80 4.09 -5.30
N MET A 131 5.18 4.87 -6.19
CA MET A 131 4.83 6.28 -5.93
C MET A 131 3.56 6.38 -5.07
N TRP A 132 3.69 6.24 -3.75
CA TRP A 132 2.54 6.21 -2.83
C TRP A 132 2.26 7.54 -2.11
N GLY A 133 3.02 8.61 -2.40
CA GLY A 133 2.78 9.96 -1.86
C GLY A 133 3.12 10.17 -0.38
N GLY A 134 3.53 9.12 0.34
CA GLY A 134 3.88 9.21 1.75
C GLY A 134 2.69 9.57 2.65
N VAL A 135 2.95 9.76 3.95
CA VAL A 135 1.91 10.10 4.93
C VAL A 135 1.44 11.56 4.80
N ALA A 136 2.26 12.43 4.23
CA ALA A 136 1.98 13.87 4.15
C ALA A 136 0.90 14.23 3.11
N ASN A 137 0.70 13.40 2.09
CA ASN A 137 -0.25 13.66 0.99
C ASN A 137 -1.35 12.58 0.92
N GLY A 138 -1.98 12.27 2.07
CA GLY A 138 -3.00 11.22 2.18
C GLY A 138 -4.23 11.38 1.27
N ASP A 139 -4.51 12.59 0.79
CA ASP A 139 -5.62 12.85 -0.14
C ASP A 139 -5.32 12.45 -1.60
N SER A 140 -4.06 12.17 -1.94
CA SER A 140 -3.67 11.78 -3.30
C SER A 140 -3.67 10.26 -3.45
N PRO A 141 -4.36 9.71 -4.46
CA PRO A 141 -4.23 8.29 -4.82
C PRO A 141 -2.89 7.96 -5.49
N ALA A 142 -2.03 8.97 -5.68
CA ALA A 142 -0.68 8.85 -6.23
C ALA A 142 -0.61 7.87 -7.41
N GLY A 143 0.38 6.99 -7.44
CA GLY A 143 0.63 6.07 -8.55
C GLY A 143 -0.52 5.11 -8.85
N VAL A 144 -1.16 4.54 -7.82
CA VAL A 144 -2.29 3.60 -8.03
C VAL A 144 -3.48 4.29 -8.70
N GLY A 145 -3.69 5.58 -8.41
CA GLY A 145 -4.71 6.39 -9.09
C GLY A 145 -4.52 6.40 -10.60
N LEU A 146 -3.28 6.65 -11.06
CA LEU A 146 -2.95 6.62 -12.48
C LEU A 146 -3.04 5.20 -13.06
N MET A 147 -2.51 4.19 -12.37
CA MET A 147 -2.61 2.79 -12.82
C MET A 147 -4.05 2.36 -13.06
N ARG A 148 -4.97 2.73 -12.16
CA ARG A 148 -6.40 2.44 -12.29
C ARG A 148 -7.02 3.07 -13.53
N ILE A 149 -6.56 4.26 -13.92
CA ILE A 149 -7.00 4.93 -15.15
C ILE A 149 -6.46 4.17 -16.38
N LEU A 150 -5.17 3.81 -16.36
CA LEU A 150 -4.52 3.08 -17.45
C LEU A 150 -5.22 1.72 -17.72
N CYS A 151 -5.60 0.99 -16.68
CA CYS A 151 -6.32 -0.30 -16.78
C CYS A 151 -7.69 -0.22 -17.51
N ARG A 152 -8.18 0.97 -17.87
CA ARG A 152 -9.41 1.11 -18.66
C ARG A 152 -9.21 0.79 -20.13
N SER A 153 -8.01 1.00 -20.67
CA SER A 153 -7.71 0.62 -22.05
C SER A 153 -7.05 -0.75 -22.12
N GLU A 154 -7.21 -1.44 -23.25
CA GLU A 154 -6.54 -2.71 -23.52
C GLU A 154 -5.00 -2.56 -23.46
N LEU A 155 -4.47 -1.48 -24.04
CA LEU A 155 -3.04 -1.16 -24.02
C LEU A 155 -2.53 -1.00 -22.57
N GLY A 156 -3.26 -0.28 -21.73
CA GLY A 156 -2.87 -0.10 -20.34
C GLY A 156 -2.97 -1.39 -19.52
N ARG A 157 -4.02 -2.21 -19.71
CA ARG A 157 -4.10 -3.53 -19.08
C ARG A 157 -2.95 -4.43 -19.49
N LYS A 158 -2.60 -4.44 -20.77
CA LYS A 158 -1.44 -5.19 -21.28
C LYS A 158 -0.16 -4.74 -20.56
N ALA A 159 0.14 -3.44 -20.60
CA ALA A 159 1.36 -2.89 -20.00
C ALA A 159 1.44 -3.13 -18.48
N VAL A 160 0.35 -2.93 -17.75
CA VAL A 160 0.30 -3.23 -16.31
C VAL A 160 0.44 -4.73 -16.03
N SER A 161 -0.17 -5.60 -16.86
CA SER A 161 -0.04 -7.06 -16.72
C SER A 161 1.33 -7.62 -17.10
N ASP A 162 2.11 -6.87 -17.88
CA ASP A 162 3.47 -7.22 -18.27
C ASP A 162 4.51 -6.76 -17.21
N CYS A 163 4.11 -5.89 -16.27
CA CYS A 163 4.95 -5.42 -15.17
C CYS A 163 4.70 -6.23 -13.89
N ALA A 164 5.63 -7.10 -13.50
CA ALA A 164 5.51 -7.93 -12.30
C ALA A 164 5.43 -7.09 -11.00
N ASP A 165 6.26 -6.05 -10.89
CA ASP A 165 6.26 -5.11 -9.75
C ASP A 165 4.88 -4.43 -9.58
N ALA A 166 4.18 -4.17 -10.69
CA ALA A 166 2.84 -3.61 -10.68
C ALA A 166 1.81 -4.58 -10.10
N ILE A 167 1.84 -5.84 -10.53
CA ILE A 167 0.93 -6.86 -10.04
C ILE A 167 1.16 -7.09 -8.54
N GLU A 168 2.42 -7.19 -8.12
CA GLU A 168 2.78 -7.36 -6.71
C GLU A 168 2.32 -6.16 -5.86
N SER A 169 2.62 -4.93 -6.28
CA SER A 169 2.18 -3.72 -5.58
C SER A 169 0.67 -3.63 -5.45
N LEU A 170 -0.09 -3.98 -6.51
CA LEU A 170 -1.56 -4.03 -6.46
C LEU A 170 -2.08 -5.09 -5.49
N CYS A 171 -1.45 -6.26 -5.43
CA CYS A 171 -1.80 -7.33 -4.48
C CYS A 171 -1.51 -6.90 -3.03
N ASN A 172 -0.39 -6.24 -2.79
CA ASN A 172 -0.02 -5.73 -1.48
C ASN A 172 -0.97 -4.62 -1.03
N LEU A 173 -1.30 -3.68 -1.92
CA LEU A 173 -2.27 -2.63 -1.66
C LEU A 173 -3.67 -3.19 -1.37
N ALA A 174 -4.13 -4.18 -2.13
CA ALA A 174 -5.44 -4.81 -1.93
C ALA A 174 -5.56 -5.48 -0.54
N ARG A 175 -4.44 -5.98 0.02
CA ARG A 175 -4.37 -6.55 1.38
C ARG A 175 -3.95 -5.55 2.45
N SER A 176 -3.75 -4.28 2.14
CA SER A 176 -3.35 -3.26 3.12
C SER A 176 -4.55 -2.65 3.87
N THR A 177 -4.31 -1.77 4.85
CA THR A 177 -5.31 -0.85 5.41
C THR A 177 -5.20 0.56 4.83
N ASP A 178 -4.53 0.72 3.69
CA ASP A 178 -4.42 2.01 2.99
C ASP A 178 -5.81 2.49 2.55
N ASP A 179 -6.03 3.81 2.55
CA ASP A 179 -7.29 4.41 2.09
C ASP A 179 -7.58 4.06 0.62
N TRP A 180 -6.53 3.74 -0.15
CA TRP A 180 -6.59 3.32 -1.55
C TRP A 180 -6.67 1.80 -1.74
N GLN A 181 -6.90 1.01 -0.68
CA GLN A 181 -7.08 -0.46 -0.76
C GLN A 181 -8.05 -0.86 -1.88
N TYR A 182 -9.15 -0.12 -2.02
CA TYR A 182 -10.14 -0.39 -3.06
C TYR A 182 -9.62 -0.20 -4.48
N MET A 183 -8.64 0.71 -4.69
CA MET A 183 -8.08 0.94 -6.02
C MET A 183 -7.24 -0.25 -6.44
N GLY A 184 -6.49 -0.84 -5.50
CA GLY A 184 -5.80 -2.11 -5.71
C GLY A 184 -6.75 -3.22 -6.16
N ILE A 185 -7.88 -3.38 -5.46
CA ILE A 185 -8.93 -4.34 -5.81
C ILE A 185 -9.51 -4.04 -7.20
N ASP A 186 -9.93 -2.79 -7.45
CA ASP A 186 -10.50 -2.37 -8.74
C ASP A 186 -9.53 -2.66 -9.90
N CYS A 187 -8.24 -2.35 -9.75
CA CYS A 187 -7.22 -2.63 -10.77
C CYS A 187 -7.10 -4.13 -11.05
N LEU A 188 -6.99 -4.97 -10.01
CA LEU A 188 -6.88 -6.42 -10.19
C LEU A 188 -8.13 -6.99 -10.89
N LEU A 189 -9.32 -6.50 -10.54
CA LEU A 189 -10.55 -6.92 -11.21
C LEU A 189 -10.56 -6.52 -12.70
N LEU A 190 -10.19 -5.27 -13.03
CA LEU A 190 -10.08 -4.81 -14.42
C LEU A 190 -9.07 -5.64 -15.23
N LEU A 191 -7.96 -6.05 -14.62
CA LEU A 191 -6.96 -6.90 -15.28
C LEU A 191 -7.47 -8.33 -15.50
N LEU A 192 -8.26 -8.87 -14.57
CA LEU A 192 -8.84 -10.21 -14.68
C LEU A 192 -10.03 -10.31 -15.65
N GLU A 193 -10.66 -9.19 -15.99
CA GLU A 193 -11.70 -9.09 -17.02
C GLU A 193 -11.14 -9.26 -18.43
N ASP A 194 -9.87 -8.90 -18.65
CA ASP A 194 -9.22 -9.02 -19.96
C ASP A 194 -8.58 -10.40 -20.17
N PRO A 195 -8.96 -11.19 -21.18
CA PRO A 195 -8.44 -12.55 -21.36
C PRO A 195 -6.92 -12.65 -21.56
N ALA A 196 -6.30 -11.61 -22.13
CA ALA A 196 -4.86 -11.57 -22.35
C ALA A 196 -4.11 -11.31 -21.03
N ALA A 197 -4.52 -10.28 -20.28
CA ALA A 197 -3.95 -9.98 -18.96
C ALA A 197 -4.27 -11.05 -17.91
N ARG A 198 -5.47 -11.63 -17.93
CA ARG A 198 -5.95 -12.61 -16.94
C ARG A 198 -4.96 -13.77 -16.76
N ARG A 199 -4.46 -14.35 -17.83
CA ARG A 199 -3.53 -15.50 -17.76
C ARG A 199 -2.25 -15.19 -16.98
N ARG A 200 -1.74 -13.96 -17.09
CA ARG A 200 -0.54 -13.50 -16.39
C ARG A 200 -0.82 -13.11 -14.95
N VAL A 201 -1.94 -12.44 -14.72
CA VAL A 201 -2.27 -11.82 -13.42
C VAL A 201 -2.90 -12.80 -12.45
N LEU A 202 -3.69 -13.75 -12.93
CA LEU A 202 -4.48 -14.67 -12.11
C LEU A 202 -3.66 -15.47 -11.08
N PRO A 203 -2.49 -16.05 -11.39
CA PRO A 203 -1.69 -16.80 -10.40
C PRO A 203 -1.30 -15.97 -9.17
N PHE A 204 -1.08 -14.66 -9.36
CA PHE A 204 -0.68 -13.74 -8.29
C PHE A 204 -1.90 -13.11 -7.61
N ALA A 205 -2.90 -12.71 -8.40
CA ALA A 205 -4.08 -12.01 -7.90
C ALA A 205 -5.06 -12.94 -7.17
N ALA A 206 -5.18 -14.21 -7.58
CA ALA A 206 -6.18 -15.12 -7.02
C ALA A 206 -5.98 -15.38 -5.51
N PRO A 207 -4.77 -15.71 -5.01
CA PRO A 207 -4.55 -15.88 -3.56
C PRO A 207 -4.87 -14.60 -2.77
N CYS A 208 -4.45 -13.44 -3.29
CA CYS A 208 -4.67 -12.14 -2.68
C CYS A 208 -6.16 -11.78 -2.60
N LEU A 209 -6.87 -11.88 -3.71
CA LEU A 209 -8.29 -11.56 -3.79
C LEU A 209 -9.14 -12.58 -3.04
N ALA A 210 -8.72 -13.85 -2.94
CA ALA A 210 -9.41 -14.86 -2.15
C ALA A 210 -9.54 -14.48 -0.66
N ASP A 211 -8.56 -13.76 -0.11
CA ASP A 211 -8.59 -13.27 1.27
C ASP A 211 -9.64 -12.16 1.50
N LEU A 212 -10.17 -11.60 0.41
CA LEU A 212 -11.10 -10.47 0.40
C LEU A 212 -12.52 -10.89 -0.04
N ILE A 213 -12.80 -12.17 -0.34
CA ILE A 213 -14.13 -12.61 -0.80
C ILE A 213 -15.23 -12.32 0.25
N GLU A 214 -14.90 -12.36 1.53
CA GLU A 214 -15.87 -12.09 2.61
C GLU A 214 -16.06 -10.58 2.88
N LEU A 215 -15.39 -9.70 2.11
CA LEU A 215 -15.47 -8.24 2.20
C LEU A 215 -16.81 -7.72 1.68
N ARG A 216 -17.66 -7.15 2.55
CA ARG A 216 -18.97 -6.62 2.13
C ARG A 216 -18.96 -5.17 1.69
N LYS A 217 -18.19 -4.33 2.38
CA LYS A 217 -18.21 -2.88 2.19
C LYS A 217 -16.85 -2.29 2.44
N LEU A 218 -16.36 -1.47 1.52
CA LEU A 218 -15.12 -0.72 1.67
C LEU A 218 -15.38 0.73 1.24
N GLY A 219 -15.43 1.64 2.22
CA GLY A 219 -15.88 3.02 2.00
C GLY A 219 -17.30 3.07 1.41
N LYS A 220 -17.44 3.67 0.22
CA LYS A 220 -18.72 3.76 -0.51
C LYS A 220 -19.03 2.51 -1.35
N ARG A 221 -18.07 1.62 -1.58
CA ARG A 221 -18.25 0.41 -2.39
C ARG A 221 -18.94 -0.69 -1.58
N THR A 222 -19.99 -1.27 -2.13
CA THR A 222 -20.69 -2.43 -1.59
C THR A 222 -20.48 -3.65 -2.50
N ASN A 223 -20.68 -4.85 -1.96
CA ASN A 223 -20.66 -6.11 -2.71
C ASN A 223 -19.31 -6.45 -3.39
N LEU A 224 -18.20 -5.89 -2.91
CA LEU A 224 -16.86 -6.18 -3.46
C LEU A 224 -16.52 -7.67 -3.38
N GLY A 225 -16.84 -8.33 -2.26
CA GLY A 225 -16.62 -9.77 -2.10
C GLY A 225 -17.36 -10.61 -3.14
N ASP A 226 -18.56 -10.20 -3.55
CA ASP A 226 -19.33 -10.88 -4.60
C ASP A 226 -18.72 -10.65 -5.98
N ALA A 227 -18.25 -9.43 -6.27
CA ALA A 227 -17.53 -9.11 -7.51
C ALA A 227 -16.23 -9.92 -7.63
N ILE A 228 -15.47 -10.03 -6.53
CA ILE A 228 -14.26 -10.84 -6.45
C ILE A 228 -14.58 -12.31 -6.69
N LEU A 229 -15.58 -12.85 -5.98
CA LEU A 229 -16.00 -14.24 -6.12
C LEU A 229 -16.38 -14.58 -7.57
N LYS A 230 -17.05 -13.66 -8.27
CA LYS A 230 -17.40 -13.82 -9.69
C LYS A 230 -16.18 -13.77 -10.61
N SER A 231 -15.25 -12.86 -10.35
CA SER A 231 -14.04 -12.69 -11.18
C SER A 231 -13.05 -13.86 -11.04
N LEU A 232 -12.98 -14.48 -9.86
CA LEU A 232 -12.13 -15.64 -9.57
C LEU A 232 -12.81 -16.99 -9.86
N TRP A 233 -13.86 -17.03 -10.66
CA TRP A 233 -14.40 -18.31 -11.12
C TRP A 233 -13.52 -18.88 -12.24
N PRO A 234 -13.14 -20.18 -12.23
CA PRO A 234 -13.53 -21.25 -11.28
C PRO A 234 -12.58 -21.48 -10.10
N GLU A 235 -11.56 -20.65 -9.90
CA GLU A 235 -10.49 -20.84 -8.91
C GLU A 235 -11.01 -20.95 -7.46
N VAL A 236 -12.17 -20.36 -7.17
CA VAL A 236 -12.80 -20.34 -5.83
C VAL A 236 -14.08 -21.17 -5.73
N LYS A 237 -14.21 -22.20 -6.58
CA LYS A 237 -15.38 -23.08 -6.67
C LYS A 237 -15.84 -23.62 -5.31
N GLU A 238 -14.93 -24.09 -4.47
CA GLU A 238 -15.27 -24.64 -3.14
C GLU A 238 -16.01 -23.63 -2.26
N MET A 239 -15.59 -22.36 -2.29
CA MET A 239 -16.23 -21.31 -1.51
C MET A 239 -17.63 -21.00 -2.04
N TRP A 240 -17.80 -21.03 -3.36
CA TRP A 240 -19.09 -20.80 -4.01
C TRP A 240 -20.09 -21.91 -3.68
N GLU A 241 -19.65 -23.18 -3.75
CA GLU A 241 -20.44 -24.35 -3.37
C GLU A 241 -20.79 -24.31 -1.88
N ARG A 242 -19.84 -23.96 -1.02
CA ARG A 242 -20.08 -23.78 0.41
C ARG A 242 -21.17 -22.74 0.67
N ARG A 243 -21.14 -21.60 -0.01
CA ARG A 243 -22.16 -20.55 0.15
C ARG A 243 -23.55 -21.07 -0.20
N ARG A 244 -23.68 -21.77 -1.33
CA ARG A 244 -24.95 -22.39 -1.78
C ARG A 244 -25.43 -23.49 -0.84
N MET A 245 -24.53 -24.31 -0.32
CA MET A 245 -24.84 -25.33 0.68
C MET A 245 -25.40 -24.68 1.94
N GLU A 246 -24.70 -23.71 2.50
CA GLU A 246 -25.10 -23.02 3.74
C GLU A 246 -26.39 -22.19 3.60
N GLU A 247 -26.75 -21.77 2.37
CA GLU A 247 -28.04 -21.13 2.08
C GLU A 247 -29.23 -22.08 2.18
N ARG A 248 -29.02 -23.39 1.96
CA ARG A 248 -30.05 -24.44 2.01
C ARG A 248 -30.11 -25.19 3.34
N MET A 249 -29.11 -25.02 4.20
CA MET A 249 -29.07 -25.70 5.51
C MET A 249 -30.17 -25.20 6.43
N SER A 250 -30.70 -26.12 7.25
CA SER A 250 -31.69 -25.77 8.26
C SER A 250 -31.07 -24.94 9.40
N GLU A 251 -31.92 -24.28 10.18
CA GLU A 251 -31.47 -23.53 11.36
C GLU A 251 -30.83 -24.47 12.41
N ASP A 252 -31.37 -25.68 12.58
CA ASP A 252 -30.86 -26.69 13.50
C ASP A 252 -29.47 -27.20 13.07
N GLU A 253 -29.27 -27.50 11.79
CA GLU A 253 -27.96 -27.86 11.24
C GLU A 253 -26.95 -26.72 11.42
N THR A 254 -27.38 -25.49 11.18
CA THR A 254 -26.56 -24.29 11.37
C THR A 254 -26.17 -24.11 12.84
N ALA A 255 -27.08 -24.40 13.78
CA ALA A 255 -26.84 -24.35 15.22
C ALA A 255 -25.86 -25.46 15.65
N ALA A 256 -26.06 -26.70 15.21
CA ALA A 256 -25.16 -27.82 15.50
C ALA A 256 -23.73 -27.56 15.00
N ARG A 257 -23.58 -27.05 13.77
CA ARG A 257 -22.26 -26.65 13.24
C ARG A 257 -21.61 -25.52 14.03
N ARG A 258 -22.40 -24.57 14.53
CA ARG A 258 -21.91 -23.48 15.39
C ARG A 258 -21.39 -24.02 16.72
N GLU A 259 -22.11 -24.94 17.34
CA GLU A 259 -21.67 -25.57 18.58
C GLU A 259 -20.38 -26.37 18.38
N ALA A 260 -20.33 -27.19 17.33
CA ALA A 260 -19.13 -27.93 16.95
C ALA A 260 -17.92 -27.00 16.70
N ALA A 261 -18.12 -25.90 15.96
CA ALA A 261 -17.09 -24.89 15.74
C ALA A 261 -16.62 -24.24 17.06
N THR A 262 -17.53 -24.02 18.01
CA THR A 262 -17.21 -23.47 19.33
C THR A 262 -16.40 -24.47 20.17
N GLY A 263 -16.73 -25.76 20.10
CA GLY A 263 -15.94 -26.83 20.70
C GLY A 263 -14.50 -26.84 20.18
N LYS A 264 -14.34 -26.84 18.85
CA LYS A 264 -13.00 -26.79 18.21
C LYS A 264 -12.22 -25.54 18.54
N LYS A 265 -12.88 -24.37 18.61
CA LYS A 265 -12.26 -23.13 19.09
C LYS A 265 -11.72 -23.25 20.51
N LYS A 266 -12.51 -23.82 21.43
CA LYS A 266 -12.08 -24.02 22.83
C LYS A 266 -10.89 -24.97 22.90
N GLU A 267 -10.90 -26.05 22.11
CA GLU A 267 -9.76 -26.96 22.00
C GLU A 267 -8.50 -26.26 21.49
N GLY A 268 -8.61 -25.49 20.41
CA GLY A 268 -7.49 -24.70 19.87
C GLY A 268 -6.94 -23.70 20.88
N ASN A 269 -7.80 -23.05 21.67
CA ASN A 269 -7.35 -22.17 22.75
C ASN A 269 -6.56 -22.95 23.83
N ARG A 270 -7.03 -24.13 24.25
CA ARG A 270 -6.32 -24.94 25.25
C ARG A 270 -4.93 -25.34 24.77
N ARG A 271 -4.82 -25.83 23.54
CA ARG A 271 -3.56 -26.21 22.90
C ARG A 271 -2.61 -25.02 22.76
N PHE A 272 -3.15 -23.86 22.36
CA PHE A 272 -2.37 -22.63 22.26
C PHE A 272 -1.75 -22.24 23.61
N TRP A 273 -2.52 -22.31 24.71
CA TRP A 273 -2.01 -22.03 26.05
C TRP A 273 -1.05 -23.11 26.58
N ALA A 274 -1.14 -24.34 26.08
CA ALA A 274 -0.19 -25.41 26.36
C ALA A 274 1.13 -25.29 25.56
N GLY A 275 1.24 -24.34 24.63
CA GLY A 275 2.42 -24.19 23.75
C GLY A 275 2.39 -25.06 22.50
N GLU A 276 1.34 -25.88 22.31
CA GLU A 276 1.08 -26.70 21.13
C GLU A 276 0.54 -25.84 19.97
N VAL A 277 1.40 -25.00 19.38
CA VAL A 277 1.00 -23.98 18.41
C VAL A 277 0.48 -24.60 17.09
N LYS A 278 1.09 -25.69 16.61
CA LYS A 278 0.69 -26.34 15.34
C LYS A 278 -0.68 -26.97 15.47
N GLU A 279 -0.90 -27.70 16.56
CA GLU A 279 -2.15 -28.37 16.85
C GLU A 279 -3.26 -27.34 17.13
N ALA A 280 -2.93 -26.22 17.79
CA ALA A 280 -3.87 -25.10 17.94
C ALA A 280 -4.30 -24.53 16.58
N MET A 281 -3.35 -24.32 15.66
CA MET A 281 -3.61 -23.84 14.30
C MET A 281 -4.56 -24.78 13.55
N GLU A 282 -4.34 -26.09 13.63
CA GLU A 282 -5.21 -27.11 13.04
C GLU A 282 -6.64 -27.04 13.60
N LYS A 283 -6.79 -26.94 14.92
CA LYS A 283 -8.12 -26.83 15.56
C LYS A 283 -8.84 -25.54 15.21
N TYR A 284 -8.15 -24.42 15.06
CA TYR A 284 -8.76 -23.20 14.51
C TYR A 284 -9.17 -23.37 13.05
N GLY A 285 -8.39 -24.11 12.25
CA GLY A 285 -8.74 -24.48 10.87
C GLY A 285 -10.00 -25.35 10.78
N GLU A 286 -10.11 -26.38 11.62
CA GLU A 286 -11.32 -27.20 11.77
C GLU A 286 -12.52 -26.35 12.17
N ALA A 287 -12.34 -25.45 13.15
CA ALA A 287 -13.39 -24.52 13.58
C ALA A 287 -13.87 -23.61 12.44
N LEU A 288 -12.98 -23.12 11.57
CA LEU A 288 -13.32 -22.30 10.40
C LEU A 288 -14.10 -23.08 9.32
N LYS A 289 -13.81 -24.37 9.14
CA LYS A 289 -14.55 -25.26 8.23
C LYS A 289 -15.99 -25.49 8.73
N LEU A 290 -16.17 -25.59 10.05
CA LEU A 290 -17.48 -25.80 10.66
C LEU A 290 -18.28 -24.49 10.80
N CYS A 291 -17.62 -23.38 11.12
CA CYS A 291 -18.25 -22.11 11.44
C CYS A 291 -19.02 -21.53 10.23
N PRO A 292 -20.34 -21.30 10.34
CA PRO A 292 -21.14 -20.75 9.24
C PRO A 292 -20.62 -19.38 8.76
N LEU A 293 -20.65 -19.13 7.44
CA LEU A 293 -20.22 -17.87 6.80
C LEU A 293 -20.98 -16.65 7.32
N LYS A 294 -22.24 -16.82 7.74
CA LYS A 294 -23.05 -15.76 8.38
C LYS A 294 -22.47 -15.30 9.73
N ARG A 295 -21.65 -16.10 10.41
CA ARG A 295 -21.07 -15.84 11.74
C ARG A 295 -19.72 -15.13 11.66
N LYS A 296 -19.77 -13.89 11.17
CA LYS A 296 -18.58 -13.07 10.90
C LYS A 296 -17.69 -12.84 12.11
N ASN A 297 -18.28 -12.53 13.27
CA ASN A 297 -17.51 -12.22 14.47
C ASN A 297 -16.71 -13.43 14.96
N GLU A 298 -17.32 -14.62 14.92
CA GLU A 298 -16.63 -15.87 15.27
C GLU A 298 -15.52 -16.19 14.27
N ARG A 299 -15.81 -16.10 12.96
CA ARG A 299 -14.82 -16.33 11.90
C ARG A 299 -13.64 -15.36 11.98
N MET A 300 -13.90 -14.07 12.22
CA MET A 300 -12.89 -13.04 12.44
C MET A 300 -11.95 -13.43 13.58
N VAL A 301 -12.49 -13.86 14.73
CA VAL A 301 -11.67 -14.28 15.88
C VAL A 301 -10.84 -15.53 15.55
N LEU A 302 -11.44 -16.51 14.86
CA LEU A 302 -10.74 -17.74 14.47
C LEU A 302 -9.58 -17.46 13.51
N TYR A 303 -9.82 -16.71 12.44
CA TYR A 303 -8.76 -16.28 11.52
C TYR A 303 -7.67 -15.50 12.25
N SER A 304 -8.05 -14.55 13.12
CA SER A 304 -7.07 -13.78 13.88
C SER A 304 -6.22 -14.67 14.80
N ASN A 305 -6.82 -15.68 15.45
CA ASN A 305 -6.07 -16.62 16.30
C ASN A 305 -5.18 -17.55 15.47
N ARG A 306 -5.62 -17.98 14.29
CA ARG A 306 -4.80 -18.79 13.38
C ARG A 306 -3.62 -17.99 12.82
N ALA A 307 -3.82 -16.71 12.49
CA ALA A 307 -2.74 -15.77 12.15
C ALA A 307 -1.69 -15.65 13.27
N GLN A 308 -2.12 -15.66 14.54
CA GLN A 308 -1.17 -15.66 15.66
C GLN A 308 -0.31 -16.92 15.68
N CYS A 309 -0.89 -18.07 15.38
CA CYS A 309 -0.16 -19.34 15.34
C CYS A 309 0.85 -19.32 14.19
N GLN A 310 0.44 -18.86 13.00
CA GLN A 310 1.33 -18.73 11.83
C GLN A 310 2.52 -17.81 12.11
N LEU A 311 2.30 -16.65 12.76
CA LEU A 311 3.39 -15.79 13.21
C LEU A 311 4.38 -16.50 14.12
N LEU A 312 3.89 -17.26 15.10
CA LEU A 312 4.74 -18.02 16.03
C LEU A 312 5.50 -19.15 15.33
N LEU A 313 4.96 -19.67 14.22
CA LEU A 313 5.60 -20.69 13.38
C LEU A 313 6.52 -20.10 12.31
N GLY A 314 6.62 -18.77 12.20
CA GLY A 314 7.47 -18.09 11.22
C GLY A 314 6.85 -17.93 9.82
N ASP A 315 5.61 -18.35 9.60
CA ASP A 315 4.93 -18.25 8.32
C ASP A 315 4.22 -16.90 8.16
N ALA A 316 4.98 -15.91 7.67
CA ALA A 316 4.48 -14.55 7.48
C ALA A 316 3.40 -14.44 6.39
N ASP A 317 3.50 -15.17 5.28
CA ASP A 317 2.53 -15.09 4.19
C ASP A 317 1.16 -15.64 4.61
N ALA A 318 1.14 -16.78 5.29
CA ALA A 318 -0.10 -17.32 5.84
C ALA A 318 -0.70 -16.39 6.91
N ALA A 319 0.15 -15.80 7.77
CA ALA A 319 -0.30 -14.84 8.78
C ALA A 319 -0.93 -13.58 8.16
N ILE A 320 -0.36 -13.06 7.06
CA ILE A 320 -0.95 -11.93 6.31
C ILE A 320 -2.31 -12.34 5.75
N SER A 321 -2.42 -13.53 5.16
CA SER A 321 -3.66 -14.04 4.58
C SER A 321 -4.77 -14.13 5.63
N ASP A 322 -4.52 -14.80 6.76
CA ASP A 322 -5.52 -14.95 7.82
C ASP A 322 -5.87 -13.64 8.51
N ALA A 323 -4.88 -12.78 8.77
CA ALA A 323 -5.16 -11.48 9.35
C ALA A 323 -5.98 -10.59 8.40
N THR A 324 -5.74 -10.66 7.09
CA THR A 324 -6.52 -9.96 6.07
C THR A 324 -7.96 -10.47 6.03
N ARG A 325 -8.19 -11.79 6.03
CA ARG A 325 -9.55 -12.37 6.11
C ARG A 325 -10.29 -11.90 7.37
N ALA A 326 -9.60 -11.84 8.50
CA ALA A 326 -10.19 -11.32 9.73
C ALA A 326 -10.57 -9.83 9.62
N LEU A 327 -9.74 -9.01 8.97
CA LEU A 327 -10.01 -7.57 8.77
C LEU A 327 -11.11 -7.30 7.74
N SER A 328 -11.25 -8.15 6.72
CA SER A 328 -12.39 -8.14 5.78
C SER A 328 -13.73 -8.41 6.47
N LEU A 329 -13.72 -9.21 7.55
CA LEU A 329 -14.89 -9.56 8.33
C LEU A 329 -15.23 -8.57 9.45
N SER A 330 -14.28 -7.73 9.87
CA SER A 330 -14.51 -6.80 10.98
C SER A 330 -15.54 -5.73 10.60
N THR A 331 -16.26 -5.22 11.59
CA THR A 331 -17.21 -4.12 11.41
C THR A 331 -16.89 -3.01 12.41
N PRO A 332 -16.37 -1.84 11.97
CA PRO A 332 -16.02 -1.46 10.59
C PRO A 332 -14.92 -2.34 9.96
N VAL A 333 -14.80 -2.36 8.63
CA VAL A 333 -13.69 -3.06 7.95
C VAL A 333 -12.36 -2.46 8.41
N ASN A 334 -11.31 -3.29 8.49
CA ASN A 334 -9.97 -2.87 8.92
C ASN A 334 -9.90 -2.32 10.37
N SER A 335 -10.81 -2.74 11.26
CA SER A 335 -10.88 -2.21 12.64
C SER A 335 -10.44 -3.20 13.73
N HIS A 336 -10.26 -4.48 13.40
CA HIS A 336 -9.93 -5.49 14.39
C HIS A 336 -8.47 -5.40 14.85
N ARG A 337 -8.25 -4.74 15.99
CA ARG A 337 -6.94 -4.42 16.58
C ARG A 337 -5.93 -5.57 16.62
N LYS A 338 -6.36 -6.77 17.04
CA LYS A 338 -5.44 -7.92 17.13
C LYS A 338 -4.97 -8.36 15.74
N SER A 339 -5.85 -8.32 14.74
CA SER A 339 -5.49 -8.65 13.36
C SER A 339 -4.57 -7.60 12.75
N LEU A 340 -4.82 -6.31 12.98
CA LEU A 340 -3.90 -5.23 12.55
C LEU A 340 -2.49 -5.44 13.11
N TRP A 341 -2.39 -5.69 14.42
CA TRP A 341 -1.09 -5.93 15.06
C TRP A 341 -0.39 -7.19 14.51
N ARG A 342 -1.13 -8.26 14.28
CA ARG A 342 -0.59 -9.52 13.74
C ARG A 342 -0.09 -9.32 12.31
N ARG A 343 -0.88 -8.65 11.46
CA ARG A 343 -0.49 -8.39 10.07
C ARG A 343 0.69 -7.41 9.97
N ALA A 344 0.73 -6.39 10.82
CA ALA A 344 1.88 -5.48 10.90
C ALA A 344 3.20 -6.22 11.23
N GLN A 345 3.17 -7.18 12.15
CA GLN A 345 4.34 -8.01 12.46
C GLN A 345 4.72 -8.92 11.29
N ALA A 346 3.74 -9.52 10.62
CA ALA A 346 4.00 -10.36 9.45
C ALA A 346 4.60 -9.53 8.29
N TYR A 347 4.10 -8.32 8.05
CA TYR A 347 4.70 -7.39 7.09
C TYR A 347 6.13 -6.99 7.47
N ASP A 348 6.41 -6.75 8.76
CA ASP A 348 7.79 -6.48 9.22
C ASP A 348 8.73 -7.67 8.94
N MET A 349 8.26 -8.91 9.16
CA MET A 349 9.03 -10.12 8.83
C MET A 349 9.35 -10.23 7.33
N LYS A 350 8.46 -9.73 6.46
CA LYS A 350 8.66 -9.69 5.00
C LYS A 350 9.47 -8.49 4.50
N GLY A 351 9.84 -7.55 5.39
CA GLY A 351 10.48 -6.29 4.97
C GLY A 351 9.52 -5.28 4.33
N MET A 352 8.20 -5.53 4.39
CA MET A 352 7.16 -4.66 3.85
C MET A 352 6.89 -3.48 4.80
N ALA A 353 7.84 -2.54 4.85
CA ALA A 353 7.86 -1.48 5.83
C ALA A 353 6.63 -0.56 5.74
N LYS A 354 6.21 -0.20 4.52
CA LYS A 354 5.06 0.67 4.27
C LYS A 354 3.78 0.05 4.83
N GLU A 355 3.47 -1.19 4.47
CA GLU A 355 2.25 -1.89 4.87
C GLU A 355 2.23 -2.13 6.39
N SER A 356 3.37 -2.50 6.98
CA SER A 356 3.52 -2.64 8.43
C SER A 356 3.25 -1.32 9.17
N MET A 357 3.80 -0.22 8.66
CA MET A 357 3.57 1.12 9.21
C MET A 357 2.11 1.52 9.14
N ILE A 358 1.46 1.35 7.99
CA ILE A 358 0.07 1.73 7.80
C ILE A 358 -0.85 0.93 8.75
N ASP A 359 -0.65 -0.39 8.89
CA ASP A 359 -1.42 -1.20 9.85
C ASP A 359 -1.25 -0.69 11.30
N CYS A 360 -0.04 -0.27 11.69
CA CYS A 360 0.23 0.31 13.00
C CYS A 360 -0.45 1.68 13.19
N LEU A 361 -0.40 2.55 12.18
CA LEU A 361 -1.08 3.85 12.19
C LEU A 361 -2.60 3.68 12.28
N THR A 362 -3.18 2.76 11.50
CA THR A 362 -4.61 2.41 11.60
C THR A 362 -4.96 1.89 13.00
N LEU A 363 -4.11 1.07 13.61
CA LEU A 363 -4.31 0.57 14.98
C LEU A 363 -4.33 1.71 16.02
N VAL A 364 -3.45 2.70 15.89
CA VAL A 364 -3.39 3.89 16.76
C VAL A 364 -4.60 4.79 16.53
N ASN A 365 -4.94 5.10 15.28
CA ASN A 365 -6.08 5.95 14.93
C ASN A 365 -7.42 5.33 15.36
N GLY A 366 -7.56 4.00 15.26
CA GLY A 366 -8.70 3.26 15.80
C GLY A 366 -8.79 3.27 17.34
N ALA A 367 -7.74 3.70 18.06
CA ALA A 367 -7.82 4.03 19.49
C ALA A 367 -8.56 5.34 19.76
N TRP A 368 -8.42 6.29 18.84
CA TRP A 368 -8.88 7.67 18.96
C TRP A 368 -10.33 7.84 18.52
N PHE A 369 -10.74 7.22 17.42
CA PHE A 369 -12.10 7.32 16.89
C PHE A 369 -12.98 6.16 17.36
N GLY A 370 -13.14 6.04 18.68
CA GLY A 370 -14.17 5.18 19.27
C GLY A 370 -15.55 5.59 18.76
N VAL A 371 -15.99 4.99 17.65
CA VAL A 371 -17.37 5.03 17.18
C VAL A 371 -18.19 4.22 18.18
N GLY A 372 -18.61 4.92 19.22
CA GLY A 372 -19.39 4.41 20.33
C GLY A 372 -19.87 5.59 21.16
N ARG A 373 -20.99 6.21 20.73
CA ARG A 373 -21.85 6.99 21.63
C ARG A 373 -22.23 6.06 22.79
N GLY A 374 -21.62 6.27 23.95
CA GLY A 374 -21.94 5.47 25.14
C GLY A 374 -20.87 5.54 26.22
N LYS A 375 -21.03 6.52 27.11
CA LYS A 375 -20.36 6.71 28.41
C LYS A 375 -18.82 6.84 28.37
N LYS A 376 -18.38 8.08 28.61
CA LYS A 376 -17.03 8.50 29.01
C LYS A 376 -16.41 7.48 29.99
N LYS A 377 -15.55 6.59 29.48
CA LYS A 377 -14.45 6.04 30.27
C LYS A 377 -13.20 6.76 29.80
N LYS A 378 -12.54 7.49 30.70
CA LYS A 378 -11.12 7.88 30.55
C LYS A 378 -10.34 6.60 30.29
N LYS A 379 -10.13 6.22 29.03
CA LYS A 379 -9.23 5.12 28.68
C LYS A 379 -7.89 5.76 28.38
N SER A 380 -6.88 5.32 29.12
CA SER A 380 -5.46 5.61 28.92
C SER A 380 -5.15 5.77 27.42
N ASN A 381 -4.71 6.98 27.06
CA ASN A 381 -4.32 7.39 25.70
C ASN A 381 -2.98 6.77 25.25
N ASN A 382 -2.50 5.73 25.93
CA ASN A 382 -1.15 5.23 25.72
C ASN A 382 -1.10 4.26 24.54
N VAL A 383 -0.47 4.70 23.45
CA VAL A 383 -0.02 3.81 22.38
C VAL A 383 0.90 2.77 23.01
N PRO A 384 0.64 1.46 22.85
CA PRO A 384 1.54 0.44 23.37
C PRO A 384 2.96 0.67 22.87
N TYR A 385 3.95 0.62 23.78
CA TYR A 385 5.35 0.91 23.44
C TYR A 385 5.85 0.06 22.25
N SER A 386 5.42 -1.19 22.16
CA SER A 386 5.73 -2.07 21.03
C SER A 386 5.25 -1.52 19.68
N VAL A 387 4.06 -0.90 19.65
CA VAL A 387 3.48 -0.27 18.45
C VAL A 387 4.24 1.01 18.12
N ALA A 388 4.52 1.87 19.10
CA ALA A 388 5.29 3.09 18.88
C ALA A 388 6.71 2.79 18.35
N ARG A 389 7.35 1.75 18.90
CA ARG A 389 8.66 1.26 18.43
C ARG A 389 8.58 0.72 17.01
N MET A 390 7.52 -0.04 16.68
CA MET A 390 7.31 -0.55 15.32
C MET A 390 7.13 0.62 14.33
N ILE A 391 6.30 1.60 14.65
CA ILE A 391 6.10 2.79 13.82
C ILE A 391 7.43 3.51 13.59
N SER A 392 8.21 3.74 14.65
CA SER A 392 9.51 4.43 14.54
C SER A 392 10.49 3.65 13.64
N LYS A 393 10.54 2.32 13.80
CA LYS A 393 11.34 1.42 12.94
C LYS A 393 10.91 1.54 11.47
N GLN A 394 9.61 1.42 11.19
CA GLN A 394 9.13 1.39 9.81
C GLN A 394 9.14 2.76 9.14
N ILE A 395 8.90 3.86 9.86
CA ILE A 395 9.01 5.22 9.32
C ILE A 395 10.40 5.46 8.72
N SER A 396 11.45 5.01 9.41
CA SER A 396 12.83 5.18 8.90
C SER A 396 13.10 4.42 7.59
N ARG A 397 12.39 3.31 7.37
CA ARG A 397 12.54 2.44 6.18
C ARG A 397 11.58 2.80 5.04
N ALA A 398 10.39 3.29 5.38
CA ALA A 398 9.35 3.68 4.44
C ALA A 398 9.39 5.18 4.08
N GLY A 399 10.31 5.95 4.67
CA GLY A 399 10.49 7.37 4.36
C GLY A 399 10.78 7.60 2.89
N LEU A 400 10.29 8.71 2.32
CA LEU A 400 10.36 8.95 0.87
C LEU A 400 11.80 9.07 0.35
N PHE A 401 12.73 9.43 1.23
CA PHE A 401 14.16 9.51 0.92
C PHE A 401 14.98 8.29 1.36
N ALA A 402 14.36 7.26 1.97
CA ALA A 402 15.08 6.10 2.47
C ALA A 402 15.85 5.37 1.35
N SER A 403 15.18 5.10 0.23
CA SER A 403 15.78 4.46 -0.94
C SER A 403 16.86 5.31 -1.61
N VAL A 404 16.70 6.64 -1.59
CA VAL A 404 17.68 7.57 -2.19
C VAL A 404 18.96 7.66 -1.33
N GLY A 405 18.81 7.61 -0.01
CA GLY A 405 19.92 7.61 0.94
C GLY A 405 20.76 6.33 0.90
N GLU A 406 20.17 5.18 0.55
CA GLU A 406 20.90 3.91 0.35
C GLU A 406 21.66 3.91 -0.98
N PHE A 407 21.00 4.31 -2.07
CA PHE A 407 21.61 4.39 -3.40
C PHE A 407 22.82 5.34 -3.47
N THR A 408 22.76 6.47 -2.75
CA THR A 408 23.88 7.42 -2.67
C THR A 408 25.07 6.87 -1.87
N LYS A 409 24.82 6.03 -0.86
CA LYS A 409 25.88 5.34 -0.10
C LYS A 409 26.55 4.24 -0.91
N GLU A 410 25.78 3.47 -1.67
CA GLU A 410 26.32 2.42 -2.56
C GLU A 410 27.22 3.03 -3.64
N LYS A 411 26.79 4.11 -4.31
CA LYS A 411 27.63 4.83 -5.27
C LYS A 411 28.88 5.46 -4.65
N ALA A 412 28.79 5.95 -3.42
CA ALA A 412 29.97 6.45 -2.71
C ALA A 412 30.96 5.34 -2.35
N ALA A 413 30.47 4.13 -2.06
CA ALA A 413 31.28 2.94 -1.81
C ALA A 413 31.92 2.41 -3.12
N GLU A 414 31.21 2.44 -4.24
CA GLU A 414 31.75 2.07 -5.56
C GLU A 414 32.82 3.07 -6.04
N GLY A 415 32.61 4.37 -5.81
CA GLY A 415 33.57 5.42 -6.16
C GLY A 415 34.79 5.54 -5.22
N SER A 416 34.86 4.74 -4.16
CA SER A 416 36.03 4.66 -3.25
C SER A 416 36.90 3.43 -3.46
N VAL A 417 36.58 2.59 -4.46
CA VAL A 417 37.42 1.48 -4.94
C VAL A 417 38.03 1.85 -6.29
N GLU A 418 38.83 2.92 -6.34
CA GLU A 418 39.84 3.11 -7.40
C GLU A 418 40.86 4.17 -6.98
N PHE A 419 42.15 3.89 -7.26
CA PHE A 419 43.37 4.61 -6.87
C PHE A 419 43.91 4.36 -5.45
N GLY A 420 44.24 3.10 -5.20
CA GLY A 420 45.36 2.72 -4.34
C GLY A 420 46.43 1.99 -5.16
N MET A 421 47.65 2.54 -5.13
CA MET A 421 48.93 1.90 -5.46
C MET A 421 49.39 1.87 -6.93
N GLY A 422 50.45 2.65 -7.16
CA GLY A 422 51.34 2.63 -8.32
C GLY A 422 52.57 3.49 -8.05
N GLU A 423 53.15 3.39 -6.85
CA GLU A 423 54.60 3.65 -6.68
C GLU A 423 55.30 2.39 -7.18
N GLU A 424 55.99 2.46 -8.31
CA GLU A 424 57.02 1.49 -8.63
C GLU A 424 58.18 2.18 -9.36
N GLU A 425 59.35 1.98 -8.78
CA GLU A 425 60.67 2.40 -9.19
C GLU A 425 61.00 2.01 -10.65
N ARG A 426 61.55 2.95 -11.43
CA ARG A 426 62.86 2.83 -12.10
C ARG A 426 63.26 4.12 -12.81
#